data_AF-A0A7J9WC22-F1
#
_entry.id   AF-A0A7J9WC22-F1
#
_cell.length_a   1.000
_cell.length_b   1.000
_cell.length_c   1.000
_cell.angle_alpha   90.00
_cell.angle_beta   90.00
_cell.angle_gamma   90.00
#
_symmetry.space_group_name_H-M   'P 1'
#
loop_
_entity.id
_entity.type
_entity.pdbx_description
1 polymer ?
#
loop_
_entity_poly.entity_id
_entity_poly.type
_entity_poly.pdbx_seq_one_letter_code
_entity_poly.pdbx_strand_id
1 'polypeptide(L)'
;MAGKTGTTQHGADAWFVGYTPDLAAAVWVGFPQGTVPMEPPRTRITVEGGNWPAEIFARFGLRALQDVPASDFPRPDVDLVSVEVDTTRNCLPNPYTPPHVVADRSYLKGTQPTEVCREPTGPPTQDVPSVVGLPLHAASRLLEDAGLRVRRRAAVSATLPPGYVIRQDPDAGRAQRLRGGYRVTIWVSSARSSTADVPHVLNLDVVEARSILEEAGFVVVAVEECPHDDGCVGQGAVPGQVWRQEPEPEENVAAHSQVRVWAYPPE
;
A
#
# COMPACT_ATOMS: atom_id res chain seq x y z
N MET A 1 -31.60 28.24 -8.60
CA MET A 1 -32.76 27.36 -8.34
C MET A 1 -32.27 26.13 -7.60
N ALA A 2 -33.04 25.62 -6.64
CA ALA A 2 -32.81 24.33 -6.00
C ALA A 2 -34.07 23.47 -6.13
N GLY A 3 -33.91 22.15 -6.15
CA GLY A 3 -35.05 21.24 -6.27
C GLY A 3 -34.74 19.83 -5.81
N LYS A 4 -35.79 19.09 -5.48
CA LYS A 4 -35.73 17.71 -5.05
C LYS A 4 -36.81 16.90 -5.75
N THR A 5 -36.38 15.78 -6.31
CA THR A 5 -37.26 14.76 -6.87
C THR A 5 -37.72 13.79 -5.80
N GLY A 6 -38.88 13.17 -6.02
CA GLY A 6 -39.20 11.92 -5.36
C GLY A 6 -40.27 11.15 -6.12
N THR A 7 -40.33 9.87 -5.78
CA THR A 7 -41.23 8.89 -6.39
C THR A 7 -41.69 7.98 -5.26
N THR A 8 -42.99 7.70 -5.18
CA THR A 8 -43.53 6.78 -4.17
C THR A 8 -43.19 5.34 -4.51
N GLN A 9 -43.31 4.49 -3.49
CA GLN A 9 -43.26 3.05 -3.69
C GLN A 9 -44.30 2.63 -4.74
N HIS A 10 -43.95 1.63 -5.55
CA HIS A 10 -44.76 1.14 -6.67
C HIS A 10 -44.92 2.13 -7.84
N GLY A 11 -44.17 3.24 -7.88
CA GLY A 11 -44.14 4.16 -9.02
C GLY A 11 -45.50 4.81 -9.32
N ALA A 12 -46.35 4.95 -8.31
CA ALA A 12 -47.72 5.44 -8.46
C ALA A 12 -47.82 6.96 -8.44
N ASP A 13 -46.88 7.62 -7.76
CA ASP A 13 -46.78 9.07 -7.65
C ASP A 13 -45.36 9.51 -7.92
N ALA A 14 -45.22 10.60 -8.67
CA ALA A 14 -43.95 11.26 -8.90
C ALA A 14 -44.09 12.75 -8.61
N TRP A 15 -43.12 13.32 -7.93
CA TRP A 15 -43.09 14.75 -7.65
C TRP A 15 -41.75 15.40 -7.93
N PHE A 16 -41.84 16.66 -8.28
CA PHE A 16 -40.74 17.61 -8.28
C PHE A 16 -41.13 18.79 -7.41
N VAL A 17 -40.34 19.06 -6.38
CA VAL A 17 -40.49 20.26 -5.55
C VAL A 17 -39.26 21.11 -5.77
N GLY A 18 -39.46 22.38 -6.13
CA GLY A 18 -38.37 23.28 -6.43
C GLY A 18 -38.67 24.70 -6.02
N TYR A 19 -37.61 25.48 -5.88
CA TYR A 19 -37.72 26.89 -5.54
C TYR A 19 -36.60 27.74 -6.16
N THR A 20 -36.95 29.00 -6.36
CA THR A 20 -36.12 30.16 -6.65
C THR A 20 -36.31 31.16 -5.51
N PRO A 21 -35.56 32.27 -5.44
CA PRO A 21 -35.83 33.29 -4.42
C PRO A 21 -37.27 33.83 -4.47
N ASP A 22 -37.88 33.84 -5.66
CA ASP A 22 -39.18 34.50 -5.91
C ASP A 22 -40.35 33.54 -6.14
N LEU A 23 -40.10 32.22 -6.17
CA LEU A 23 -41.13 31.20 -6.42
C LEU A 23 -40.75 29.88 -5.76
N ALA A 24 -41.66 29.32 -4.98
CA ALA A 24 -41.63 27.91 -4.55
C ALA A 24 -42.84 27.19 -5.13
N ALA A 25 -42.64 26.01 -5.73
CA ALA A 25 -43.71 25.21 -6.29
C ALA A 25 -43.44 23.71 -6.15
N ALA A 26 -44.53 22.94 -6.08
CA ALA A 26 -44.52 21.50 -6.10
C ALA A 26 -45.39 21.01 -7.26
N VAL A 27 -44.85 20.10 -8.06
CA VAL A 27 -45.59 19.41 -9.11
C VAL A 27 -45.70 17.95 -8.72
N TRP A 28 -46.93 17.46 -8.68
CA TRP A 28 -47.25 16.04 -8.52
C TRP A 28 -47.87 15.51 -9.81
N VAL A 29 -47.47 14.31 -10.19
CA VAL A 29 -48.07 13.53 -11.28
C VAL A 29 -48.41 12.16 -10.73
N GLY A 30 -49.67 11.75 -10.92
CA GLY A 30 -50.21 10.49 -10.45
C GLY A 30 -51.65 10.31 -10.91
N PHE A 31 -52.24 9.17 -10.58
CA PHE A 31 -53.64 8.88 -10.88
C PHE A 31 -54.51 9.22 -9.66
N PRO A 32 -55.49 10.15 -9.77
CA PRO A 32 -56.34 10.52 -8.63
C PRO A 32 -57.22 9.36 -8.13
N GLN A 33 -57.32 8.27 -8.90
CA GLN A 33 -58.10 7.08 -8.56
C GLN A 33 -57.39 6.15 -7.54
N GLY A 34 -56.12 6.39 -7.23
CA GLY A 34 -55.36 5.63 -6.22
C GLY A 34 -53.98 5.20 -6.70
N THR A 35 -53.40 4.20 -6.01
CA THR A 35 -52.04 3.71 -6.25
C THR A 35 -51.93 2.92 -7.56
N VAL A 36 -51.81 3.64 -8.67
CA VAL A 36 -51.75 3.07 -10.02
C VAL A 36 -50.35 3.29 -10.60
N PRO A 37 -49.56 2.24 -10.89
CA PRO A 37 -48.23 2.39 -11.45
C PRO A 37 -48.22 3.19 -12.76
N MET A 38 -47.34 4.18 -12.86
CA MET A 38 -47.13 5.02 -14.03
C MET A 38 -45.98 4.50 -14.90
N GLU A 39 -46.14 3.29 -15.42
CA GLU A 39 -45.18 2.64 -16.33
C GLU A 39 -45.85 2.13 -17.62
N PRO A 40 -45.08 1.86 -18.70
CA PRO A 40 -45.62 1.26 -19.91
C PRO A 40 -46.29 -0.10 -19.64
N PRO A 41 -47.40 -0.42 -20.34
CA PRO A 41 -47.99 0.34 -21.46
C PRO A 41 -49.00 1.42 -21.04
N ARG A 42 -49.26 1.61 -19.73
CA ARG A 42 -50.28 2.56 -19.26
C ARG A 42 -49.87 4.00 -19.54
N THR A 43 -48.60 4.31 -19.28
CA THR A 43 -47.96 5.57 -19.65
C THR A 43 -46.95 5.32 -20.77
N ARG A 44 -46.55 6.36 -21.49
CA ARG A 44 -45.55 6.22 -22.58
C ARG A 44 -44.14 5.96 -22.07
N ILE A 45 -43.88 6.31 -20.81
CA ILE A 45 -42.60 6.16 -20.12
C ILE A 45 -42.88 5.78 -18.66
N THR A 46 -41.87 5.25 -17.96
CA THR A 46 -41.90 5.18 -16.50
C THR A 46 -41.77 6.60 -15.94
N VAL A 47 -42.79 7.05 -15.21
CA VAL A 47 -42.85 8.43 -14.72
C VAL A 47 -42.08 8.52 -13.40
N GLU A 48 -41.14 9.44 -13.34
CA GLU A 48 -40.26 9.67 -12.19
C GLU A 48 -40.16 11.17 -11.91
N GLY A 49 -39.78 11.56 -10.69
CA GLY A 49 -39.70 12.98 -10.33
C GLY A 49 -38.82 13.82 -11.27
N GLY A 50 -37.82 13.21 -11.91
CA GLY A 50 -36.89 13.88 -12.82
C GLY A 50 -37.40 14.06 -14.27
N ASN A 51 -38.54 13.48 -14.66
CA ASN A 51 -39.06 13.59 -16.02
C ASN A 51 -40.30 14.50 -16.10
N TRP A 52 -41.51 13.99 -16.33
CA TRP A 52 -42.72 14.79 -16.49
C TRP A 52 -42.92 15.82 -15.36
N PRO A 53 -42.77 15.49 -14.05
CA PRO A 53 -42.92 16.47 -12.98
C PRO A 53 -41.90 17.63 -13.08
N ALA A 54 -40.62 17.32 -13.34
CA ALA A 54 -39.57 18.34 -13.50
C ALA A 54 -39.81 19.20 -14.76
N GLU A 55 -40.25 18.59 -15.85
CA GLU A 55 -40.56 19.31 -17.10
C GLU A 55 -41.76 20.25 -16.94
N ILE A 56 -42.82 19.79 -16.27
CA ILE A 56 -43.99 20.61 -15.93
C ILE A 56 -43.57 21.75 -15.00
N PHE A 57 -42.74 21.49 -13.98
CA PHE A 57 -42.20 22.53 -13.09
C PHE A 57 -41.43 23.58 -13.88
N ALA A 58 -40.55 23.17 -14.80
CA ALA A 58 -39.76 24.09 -15.61
C ALA A 58 -40.66 24.97 -16.50
N ARG A 59 -41.63 24.37 -17.20
CA ARG A 59 -42.58 25.11 -18.06
C ARG A 59 -43.43 26.09 -17.25
N PHE A 60 -43.93 25.66 -16.10
CA PHE A 60 -44.68 26.52 -15.18
C PHE A 60 -43.81 27.67 -14.67
N GLY A 61 -42.61 27.36 -14.16
CA GLY A 61 -41.69 28.34 -13.59
C GLY A 61 -41.25 29.39 -14.60
N LEU A 62 -40.90 28.99 -15.82
CA LEU A 62 -40.55 29.92 -16.91
C LEU A 62 -41.68 30.90 -17.23
N ARG A 63 -42.93 30.45 -17.15
CA ARG A 63 -44.08 31.33 -17.39
C ARG A 63 -44.40 32.20 -16.18
N ALA A 64 -44.32 31.64 -14.97
CA ALA A 64 -44.63 32.34 -13.74
C ALA A 64 -43.62 33.45 -13.42
N LEU A 65 -42.35 33.26 -13.79
CA LEU A 65 -41.25 34.19 -13.52
C LEU A 65 -40.86 35.05 -14.74
N GLN A 66 -41.62 35.01 -15.83
CA GLN A 66 -41.24 35.68 -17.10
C GLN A 66 -40.97 37.19 -16.96
N ASP A 67 -41.64 37.86 -16.02
CA ASP A 67 -41.56 39.30 -15.76
C ASP A 67 -40.82 39.62 -14.45
N VAL A 68 -40.25 38.60 -13.80
CA VAL A 68 -39.51 38.72 -12.54
C VAL A 68 -38.00 38.70 -12.86
N PRO A 69 -37.26 39.80 -12.59
CA PRO A 69 -35.82 39.81 -12.77
C PRO A 69 -35.15 38.72 -11.93
N ALA A 70 -34.14 38.06 -12.50
CA ALA A 70 -33.37 37.06 -11.77
C ALA A 70 -32.70 37.68 -10.54
N SER A 71 -32.90 37.07 -9.38
CA SER A 71 -32.33 37.47 -8.11
C SER A 71 -31.47 36.34 -7.53
N ASP A 72 -30.51 36.70 -6.68
CA ASP A 72 -29.72 35.73 -5.92
C ASP A 72 -30.47 35.30 -4.65
N PHE A 73 -30.23 34.08 -4.20
CA PHE A 73 -30.71 33.67 -2.88
C PHE A 73 -30.10 34.57 -1.81
N PRO A 74 -30.91 35.14 -0.90
CA PRO A 74 -30.37 35.89 0.21
C PRO A 74 -29.45 34.96 1.00
N ARG A 75 -28.18 35.36 1.10
CA ARG A 75 -27.24 34.65 1.97
C ARG A 75 -27.70 34.89 3.40
N PRO A 76 -28.09 33.84 4.15
CA PRO A 76 -28.46 34.03 5.54
C PRO A 76 -27.26 34.61 6.28
N ASP A 77 -27.49 35.65 7.08
CA ASP A 77 -26.51 36.23 8.00
C ASP A 77 -26.36 35.27 9.19
N VAL A 78 -25.68 34.16 8.92
CA VAL A 78 -25.39 33.14 9.92
C VAL A 78 -23.91 33.10 10.16
N ASP A 79 -23.53 33.33 11.42
CA ASP A 79 -22.19 33.07 11.90
C ASP A 79 -21.93 31.56 11.78
N LEU A 80 -21.24 31.15 10.71
CA LEU A 80 -20.74 29.79 10.57
C LEU A 80 -19.38 29.67 11.23
N VAL A 81 -19.20 28.60 11.99
CA VAL A 81 -17.91 28.22 12.55
C VAL A 81 -17.49 26.87 11.97
N SER A 82 -16.23 26.80 11.54
CA SER A 82 -15.62 25.54 11.10
C SER A 82 -14.87 24.93 12.27
N VAL A 83 -15.21 23.68 12.57
CA VAL A 83 -14.60 22.92 13.68
C VAL A 83 -14.23 21.54 13.17
N GLU A 84 -13.05 21.10 13.56
CA GLU A 84 -12.56 19.75 13.30
C GLU A 84 -13.30 18.76 14.22
N VAL A 85 -13.97 17.76 13.64
CA VAL A 85 -14.82 16.82 14.39
C VAL A 85 -14.56 15.37 13.99
N ASP A 86 -14.73 14.45 14.93
CA ASP A 86 -14.91 13.03 14.63
C ASP A 86 -16.27 12.86 13.94
N THR A 87 -16.26 12.58 12.64
CA THR A 87 -17.47 12.44 11.81
C THR A 87 -18.33 11.23 12.16
N THR A 88 -17.80 10.27 12.91
CA THR A 88 -18.54 9.07 13.33
C THR A 88 -19.32 9.27 14.63
N ARG A 89 -18.82 10.15 15.51
CA ARG A 89 -19.38 10.40 16.85
C ARG A 89 -19.90 11.82 17.05
N ASN A 90 -19.58 12.73 16.13
CA ASN A 90 -19.95 14.15 16.18
C ASN A 90 -19.47 14.84 17.48
N CYS A 91 -18.21 14.65 17.83
CA CYS A 91 -17.52 15.28 18.96
C CYS A 91 -16.13 15.78 18.54
N LEU A 92 -15.47 16.58 19.37
CA LEU A 92 -14.12 17.05 19.10
C LEU A 92 -13.14 15.86 19.16
N PRO A 93 -12.19 15.75 18.21
CA PRO A 93 -11.24 14.64 18.18
C PRO A 93 -10.32 14.66 19.40
N ASN A 94 -9.92 13.48 19.83
CA ASN A 94 -8.93 13.29 20.89
C ASN A 94 -7.59 12.79 20.29
N PRO A 95 -6.50 12.69 21.06
CA PRO A 95 -5.18 12.28 20.54
C PRO A 95 -5.11 10.88 19.91
N TYR A 96 -6.14 10.06 20.11
CA TYR A 96 -6.25 8.70 19.59
C TYR A 96 -7.28 8.56 18.47
N THR A 97 -8.03 9.62 18.15
CA THR A 97 -9.02 9.61 17.07
C THR A 97 -8.31 9.33 15.73
N PRO A 98 -8.73 8.28 14.98
CA PRO A 98 -8.10 7.95 13.71
C PRO A 98 -8.21 9.12 12.71
N PRO A 99 -7.11 9.55 12.05
CA PRO A 99 -7.14 10.74 11.18
C PRO A 99 -8.18 10.68 10.06
N HIS A 100 -8.51 9.49 9.56
CA HIS A 100 -9.46 9.32 8.46
C HIS A 100 -10.92 9.59 8.84
N VAL A 101 -11.26 9.63 10.14
CA VAL A 101 -12.61 9.99 10.59
C VAL A 101 -12.72 11.45 11.00
N VAL A 102 -11.61 12.18 11.00
CA VAL A 102 -11.54 13.57 11.42
C VAL A 102 -11.72 14.47 10.20
N ALA A 103 -12.69 15.38 10.25
CA ALA A 103 -12.95 16.32 9.18
C ALA A 103 -13.48 17.66 9.68
N ASP A 104 -13.22 18.72 8.92
CA ASP A 104 -13.82 20.02 9.15
C ASP A 104 -15.32 19.99 8.81
N ARG A 105 -16.13 20.44 9.77
CA ARG A 105 -17.57 20.63 9.58
C ARG A 105 -17.94 22.07 9.91
N SER A 106 -18.82 22.62 9.09
CA SER A 106 -19.40 23.95 9.32
C SER A 106 -20.68 23.81 10.14
N TYR A 107 -20.75 24.55 11.23
CA TYR A 107 -21.91 24.61 12.11
C TYR A 107 -22.39 26.06 12.23
N LEU A 108 -23.67 26.22 12.54
CA LEU A 108 -24.14 27.49 13.09
C LEU A 108 -23.45 27.71 14.43
N LYS A 109 -22.96 28.93 14.66
CA LYS A 109 -22.32 29.29 15.93
C LYS A 109 -23.26 29.01 17.10
N GLY A 110 -22.77 28.22 18.05
CA GLY A 110 -23.53 27.72 19.20
C GLY A 110 -24.09 26.30 19.03
N THR A 111 -24.11 25.74 17.81
CA THR A 111 -24.57 24.37 17.55
C THR A 111 -23.43 23.40 17.26
N GLN A 112 -22.17 23.87 17.24
CA GLN A 112 -21.02 22.99 17.10
C GLN A 112 -20.85 22.11 18.34
N PRO A 113 -20.34 20.87 18.19
CA PRO A 113 -19.95 20.07 19.33
C PRO A 113 -18.80 20.74 20.10
N THR A 114 -18.90 20.72 21.42
CA THR A 114 -17.91 21.30 22.35
C THR A 114 -17.22 20.25 23.22
N GLU A 115 -17.77 19.03 23.30
CA GLU A 115 -17.19 17.94 24.07
C GLU A 115 -16.18 17.15 23.24
N VAL A 116 -15.08 16.75 23.88
CA VAL A 116 -14.08 15.85 23.30
C VAL A 116 -14.56 14.40 23.38
N CYS A 117 -14.35 13.64 22.32
CA CYS A 117 -14.72 12.23 22.28
C CYS A 117 -14.00 11.45 23.38
N ARG A 118 -14.77 10.68 24.19
CA ARG A 118 -14.20 9.81 25.24
C ARG A 118 -13.51 8.58 24.67
N GLU A 119 -13.95 8.13 23.51
CA GLU A 119 -13.36 7.03 22.77
C GLU A 119 -12.79 7.52 21.43
N PRO A 120 -11.71 6.88 20.94
CA PRO A 120 -10.97 5.80 21.58
C PRO A 120 -10.06 6.29 22.72
N THR A 121 -9.83 5.43 23.72
CA THR A 121 -8.97 5.73 24.90
C THR A 121 -7.50 5.35 24.69
N GLY A 122 -7.16 4.81 23.53
CA GLY A 122 -5.82 4.39 23.16
C GLY A 122 -5.64 4.33 21.65
N PRO A 123 -4.39 4.19 21.17
CA PRO A 123 -4.08 4.23 19.75
C PRO A 123 -4.82 3.13 18.99
N PRO A 124 -5.21 3.40 17.73
CA PRO A 124 -5.88 2.42 16.91
C PRO A 124 -5.04 1.16 16.78
N THR A 125 -5.71 0.01 16.91
CA THR A 125 -5.13 -1.30 16.64
C THR A 125 -5.42 -1.67 15.20
N GLN A 126 -4.38 -2.07 14.47
CA GLN A 126 -4.50 -2.63 13.13
C GLN A 126 -4.13 -4.10 13.19
N ASP A 127 -4.94 -4.95 12.56
CA ASP A 127 -4.61 -6.36 12.43
C ASP A 127 -3.41 -6.53 11.49
N VAL A 128 -2.41 -7.28 11.96
CA VAL A 128 -1.25 -7.64 11.13
C VAL A 128 -1.56 -8.96 10.42
N PRO A 129 -1.73 -8.95 9.10
CA PRO A 129 -2.05 -10.16 8.38
C PRO A 129 -0.87 -11.14 8.34
N SER A 130 -1.17 -12.43 8.18
CA SER A 130 -0.14 -13.45 7.96
C SER A 130 0.38 -13.39 6.54
N VAL A 131 1.70 -13.32 6.41
CA VAL A 131 2.40 -13.41 5.14
C VAL A 131 3.41 -14.55 5.09
N VAL A 132 3.52 -15.35 6.15
CA VAL A 132 4.39 -16.53 6.19
C VAL A 132 3.97 -17.53 5.13
N GLY A 133 4.93 -18.02 4.34
CA GLY A 133 4.69 -18.93 3.21
C GLY A 133 4.23 -18.24 1.93
N LEU A 134 3.98 -16.92 1.93
CA LEU A 134 3.68 -16.19 0.70
C LEU A 134 4.97 -15.80 -0.06
N PRO A 135 4.90 -15.65 -1.39
CA PRO A 135 5.99 -15.05 -2.15
C PRO A 135 6.11 -13.57 -1.77
N LEU A 136 7.35 -13.05 -1.75
CA LEU A 136 7.67 -11.69 -1.30
C LEU A 136 6.78 -10.60 -1.92
N HIS A 137 6.50 -10.69 -3.22
CA HIS A 137 5.69 -9.68 -3.91
C HIS A 137 4.23 -9.67 -3.41
N ALA A 138 3.66 -10.83 -3.08
CA ALA A 138 2.32 -10.94 -2.51
C ALA A 138 2.31 -10.49 -1.05
N ALA A 139 3.32 -10.91 -0.27
CA ALA A 139 3.50 -10.49 1.11
C ALA A 139 3.62 -8.97 1.26
N SER A 140 4.42 -8.33 0.40
CA SER A 140 4.66 -6.88 0.46
C SER A 140 3.39 -6.10 0.15
N ARG A 141 2.68 -6.45 -0.94
CA ARG A 141 1.39 -5.83 -1.28
C ARG A 141 0.37 -5.96 -0.16
N LEU A 142 0.22 -7.17 0.38
CA LEU A 142 -0.78 -7.44 1.40
C LEU A 142 -0.53 -6.64 2.70
N LEU A 143 0.74 -6.43 3.07
CA LEU A 143 1.10 -5.57 4.21
C LEU A 143 0.93 -4.08 3.89
N GLU A 144 1.29 -3.64 2.69
CA GLU A 144 1.15 -2.25 2.24
C GLU A 144 -0.33 -1.84 2.12
N ASP A 145 -1.19 -2.70 1.58
CA ASP A 145 -2.64 -2.51 1.50
C ASP A 145 -3.28 -2.41 2.89
N ALA A 146 -2.67 -3.07 3.89
CA ALA A 146 -3.05 -2.94 5.30
C ALA A 146 -2.47 -1.68 5.99
N GLY A 147 -1.80 -0.79 5.24
CA GLY A 147 -1.17 0.43 5.75
C GLY A 147 0.11 0.20 6.56
N LEU A 148 0.73 -0.98 6.45
CA LEU A 148 1.92 -1.37 7.20
C LEU A 148 3.19 -1.17 6.36
N ARG A 149 4.30 -0.78 7.01
CA ARG A 149 5.59 -0.62 6.35
C ARG A 149 6.40 -1.90 6.42
N VAL A 150 6.96 -2.36 5.30
CA VAL A 150 7.71 -3.63 5.26
C VAL A 150 9.22 -3.40 5.41
N ARG A 151 9.86 -4.14 6.30
CA ARG A 151 11.32 -4.28 6.39
C ARG A 151 11.72 -5.69 6.02
N ARG A 152 12.59 -5.83 5.02
CA ARG A 152 13.05 -7.13 4.54
C ARG A 152 14.37 -7.53 5.21
N ARG A 153 14.50 -8.81 5.52
CA ARG A 153 15.73 -9.50 5.94
C ARG A 153 15.88 -10.77 5.08
N ALA A 154 17.10 -11.12 4.70
CA ALA A 154 17.37 -12.44 4.12
C ALA A 154 17.51 -13.47 5.25
N ALA A 155 17.09 -14.70 5.00
CA ALA A 155 17.35 -15.86 5.85
C ALA A 155 17.38 -17.13 5.00
N VAL A 156 18.11 -18.14 5.46
CA VAL A 156 18.17 -19.44 4.78
C VAL A 156 17.01 -20.32 5.26
N SER A 157 16.33 -20.99 4.33
CA SER A 157 15.35 -22.02 4.63
C SER A 157 15.70 -23.32 3.92
N ALA A 158 15.60 -24.43 4.63
CA ALA A 158 15.73 -25.77 4.06
C ALA A 158 14.44 -26.23 3.36
N THR A 159 13.30 -25.61 3.69
CA THR A 159 11.96 -26.07 3.29
C THR A 159 11.27 -25.16 2.28
N LEU A 160 11.60 -23.87 2.26
CA LEU A 160 10.95 -22.89 1.39
C LEU A 160 11.87 -22.45 0.25
N PRO A 161 11.38 -22.41 -1.01
CA PRO A 161 12.14 -21.90 -2.14
C PRO A 161 12.60 -20.44 -1.92
N PRO A 162 13.67 -20.00 -2.59
CA PRO A 162 14.07 -18.59 -2.57
C PRO A 162 12.94 -17.65 -3.01
N GLY A 163 12.80 -16.52 -2.32
CA GLY A 163 11.76 -15.52 -2.58
C GLY A 163 10.48 -15.64 -1.74
N TYR A 164 10.37 -16.67 -0.89
CA TYR A 164 9.22 -16.89 -0.01
C TYR A 164 9.46 -16.40 1.43
N VAL A 165 8.43 -15.91 2.11
CA VAL A 165 8.55 -15.45 3.50
C VAL A 165 8.62 -16.64 4.46
N ILE A 166 9.69 -16.69 5.25
CA ILE A 166 9.94 -17.72 6.27
C ILE A 166 9.25 -17.36 7.58
N ARG A 167 9.34 -16.08 7.96
CA ARG A 167 8.88 -15.55 9.24
C ARG A 167 8.52 -14.08 9.09
N GLN A 168 7.58 -13.63 9.90
CA GLN A 168 7.31 -12.22 10.13
C GLN A 168 7.45 -11.86 11.62
N ASP A 169 7.63 -10.58 11.90
CA ASP A 169 7.53 -9.98 13.23
C ASP A 169 6.83 -8.62 13.11
N PRO A 170 5.72 -8.39 13.82
CA PRO A 170 5.04 -9.28 14.77
C PRO A 170 4.33 -10.45 14.09
N ASP A 171 4.08 -11.51 14.86
CA ASP A 171 3.34 -12.69 14.41
C ASP A 171 1.92 -12.33 13.94
N ALA A 172 1.41 -13.16 13.02
CA ALA A 172 0.11 -12.96 12.40
C ALA A 172 -1.05 -12.90 13.42
N GLY A 173 -2.08 -12.13 13.10
CA GLY A 173 -3.33 -12.10 13.87
C GLY A 173 -3.25 -11.32 15.19
N ARG A 174 -2.11 -10.70 15.50
CA ARG A 174 -1.98 -9.82 16.65
C ARG A 174 -2.36 -8.39 16.26
N ALA A 175 -3.46 -7.90 16.81
CA ALA A 175 -3.87 -6.50 16.67
C ALA A 175 -2.80 -5.60 17.30
N GLN A 176 -2.15 -4.80 16.47
CA GLN A 176 -0.96 -4.06 16.87
C GLN A 176 -1.27 -2.56 16.93
N ARG A 177 -0.87 -1.93 18.04
CA ARG A 177 -1.06 -0.49 18.24
C ARG A 177 -0.15 0.29 17.29
N LEU A 178 -0.75 0.98 16.32
CA LEU A 178 -0.01 1.76 15.33
C LEU A 178 0.37 3.12 15.91
N ARG A 179 1.54 3.22 16.57
CA ARG A 179 2.15 4.53 16.83
C ARG A 179 2.95 4.94 15.58
N GLY A 180 2.32 5.70 14.67
CA GLY A 180 3.02 6.45 13.62
C GLY A 180 3.68 5.63 12.49
N GLY A 181 2.92 4.73 11.83
CA GLY A 181 3.42 3.96 10.68
C GLY A 181 4.23 2.75 11.12
N TYR A 182 3.51 1.72 11.60
CA TYR A 182 4.10 0.51 12.14
C TYR A 182 4.86 -0.28 11.07
N ARG A 183 5.98 -0.87 11.48
CA ARG A 183 6.89 -1.59 10.60
C ARG A 183 6.87 -3.08 10.91
N VAL A 184 6.54 -3.89 9.90
CA VAL A 184 6.60 -5.36 9.97
C VAL A 184 7.93 -5.81 9.36
N THR A 185 8.69 -6.61 10.10
CA THR A 185 9.92 -7.23 9.57
C THR A 185 9.59 -8.60 9.01
N ILE A 186 9.94 -8.86 7.75
CA ILE A 186 9.80 -10.17 7.11
C ILE A 186 11.18 -10.74 6.78
N TRP A 187 11.35 -12.03 7.06
CA TRP A 187 12.52 -12.81 6.65
C TRP A 187 12.16 -13.60 5.40
N VAL A 188 12.90 -13.37 4.33
CA VAL A 188 12.67 -13.98 3.02
C VAL A 188 13.74 -15.04 2.80
N SER A 189 13.29 -16.22 2.37
CA SER A 189 14.16 -17.30 1.92
C SER A 189 15.07 -16.78 0.83
N SER A 190 16.36 -16.73 1.11
CA SER A 190 17.40 -16.61 0.09
C SER A 190 17.79 -18.01 -0.36
N ALA A 191 18.36 -18.12 -1.56
CA ALA A 191 19.12 -19.31 -1.91
C ALA A 191 20.07 -19.62 -0.75
N ARG A 192 20.20 -20.91 -0.39
CA ARG A 192 21.38 -21.37 0.35
C ARG A 192 22.55 -20.72 -0.36
N SER A 193 23.43 -20.03 0.36
CA SER A 193 24.78 -19.81 -0.17
C SER A 193 25.24 -21.19 -0.60
N SER A 194 25.26 -21.47 -1.90
CA SER A 194 25.80 -22.73 -2.40
C SER A 194 27.23 -22.71 -1.91
N THR A 195 27.59 -23.55 -0.96
CA THR A 195 28.99 -23.68 -0.58
C THR A 195 29.63 -24.66 -1.53
N ALA A 196 30.91 -24.44 -1.81
CA ALA A 196 31.74 -25.31 -2.61
C ALA A 196 33.03 -25.57 -1.82
N ASP A 197 33.53 -26.79 -1.88
CA ASP A 197 34.82 -27.14 -1.29
C ASP A 197 35.92 -26.54 -2.16
N VAL A 198 36.88 -25.85 -1.56
CA VAL A 198 37.99 -25.24 -2.29
C VAL A 198 38.92 -26.33 -2.83
N PRO A 199 39.10 -26.46 -4.16
CA PRO A 199 40.05 -27.41 -4.73
C PRO A 199 41.47 -27.21 -4.21
N HIS A 200 42.20 -28.30 -4.02
CA HIS A 200 43.62 -28.26 -3.66
C HIS A 200 44.46 -27.91 -4.91
N VAL A 201 45.14 -26.77 -4.89
CA VAL A 201 45.98 -26.29 -6.02
C VAL A 201 47.44 -26.01 -5.64
N LEU A 202 47.88 -26.42 -4.44
CA LEU A 202 49.28 -26.30 -4.05
C LEU A 202 50.20 -27.14 -4.95
N ASN A 203 51.39 -26.60 -5.26
CA ASN A 203 52.41 -27.17 -6.14
C ASN A 203 52.03 -27.25 -7.64
N LEU A 204 50.87 -26.75 -8.04
CA LEU A 204 50.49 -26.61 -9.45
C LEU A 204 51.03 -25.30 -10.04
N ASP A 205 51.08 -25.23 -11.37
CA ASP A 205 51.31 -23.98 -12.08
C ASP A 205 50.11 -23.03 -11.89
N VAL A 206 50.35 -21.73 -11.75
CA VAL A 206 49.31 -20.71 -11.49
C VAL A 206 48.23 -20.68 -12.58
N VAL A 207 48.56 -21.04 -13.82
CA VAL A 207 47.60 -21.13 -14.93
C VAL A 207 46.68 -22.34 -14.73
N GLU A 208 47.24 -23.49 -14.35
CA GLU A 208 46.49 -24.71 -14.07
C GLU A 208 45.62 -24.55 -12.81
N ALA A 209 46.18 -24.00 -11.74
CA ALA A 209 45.49 -23.68 -10.50
C ALA A 209 44.29 -22.76 -10.74
N ARG A 210 44.47 -21.72 -11.58
CA ARG A 210 43.37 -20.82 -11.96
C ARG A 210 42.26 -21.57 -12.68
N SER A 211 42.59 -22.39 -13.67
CA SER A 211 41.60 -23.16 -14.44
C SER A 211 40.75 -24.04 -13.52
N ILE A 212 41.38 -24.78 -12.60
CA ILE A 212 40.68 -25.68 -11.67
C ILE A 212 39.74 -24.90 -10.73
N LEU A 213 40.21 -23.77 -10.18
CA LEU A 213 39.42 -22.95 -9.27
C LEU A 213 38.26 -22.22 -9.98
N GLU A 214 38.48 -21.72 -11.21
CA GLU A 214 37.44 -21.08 -12.02
C GLU A 214 36.38 -22.10 -12.49
N GLU A 215 36.79 -23.32 -12.88
CA GLU A 215 35.87 -24.43 -13.20
C GLU A 215 35.04 -24.86 -11.99
N ALA A 216 35.63 -24.82 -10.78
CA ALA A 216 34.92 -25.03 -9.53
C ALA A 216 34.04 -23.84 -9.11
N GLY A 217 34.03 -22.75 -9.89
CA GLY A 217 33.14 -21.60 -9.73
C GLY A 217 33.66 -20.51 -8.79
N PHE A 218 34.96 -20.49 -8.49
CA PHE A 218 35.59 -19.45 -7.67
C PHE A 218 36.17 -18.30 -8.50
N VAL A 219 36.30 -17.13 -7.87
CA VAL A 219 37.00 -15.99 -8.47
C VAL A 219 38.46 -16.02 -8.02
N VAL A 220 39.40 -16.18 -8.94
CA VAL A 220 40.82 -16.37 -8.59
C VAL A 220 41.58 -15.06 -8.60
N VAL A 221 42.34 -14.78 -7.55
CA VAL A 221 43.35 -13.72 -7.55
C VAL A 221 44.72 -14.32 -7.31
N ALA A 222 45.55 -14.26 -8.35
CA ALA A 222 46.94 -14.65 -8.29
C ALA A 222 47.80 -13.47 -7.81
N VAL A 223 48.69 -13.73 -6.86
CA VAL A 223 49.69 -12.80 -6.37
C VAL A 223 51.06 -13.43 -6.62
N GLU A 224 51.95 -12.71 -7.28
CA GLU A 224 53.34 -13.11 -7.46
C GLU A 224 54.15 -12.57 -6.27
N GLU A 225 54.61 -13.46 -5.40
CA GLU A 225 55.28 -13.08 -4.16
C GLU A 225 56.23 -14.19 -3.70
N CYS A 226 57.38 -13.80 -3.13
CA CYS A 226 58.30 -14.74 -2.50
C CYS A 226 57.90 -14.93 -1.02
N PRO A 227 57.92 -16.16 -0.47
CA PRO A 227 57.52 -16.42 0.92
C PRO A 227 58.43 -15.79 1.99
N HIS A 228 59.66 -15.41 1.62
CA HIS A 228 60.68 -14.88 2.52
C HIS A 228 61.31 -13.59 1.95
N ASP A 229 61.73 -12.70 2.84
CA ASP A 229 62.38 -11.41 2.49
C ASP A 229 63.71 -11.59 1.73
N ASP A 230 64.37 -12.75 1.88
CA ASP A 230 65.60 -13.09 1.16
C ASP A 230 65.36 -13.48 -0.32
N GLY A 231 64.10 -13.42 -0.78
CA GLY A 231 63.68 -13.71 -2.14
C GLY A 231 63.54 -15.20 -2.44
N CYS A 232 63.32 -15.52 -3.72
CA CYS A 232 63.07 -16.88 -4.20
C CYS A 232 64.38 -17.61 -4.61
N VAL A 233 65.52 -17.26 -4.01
CA VAL A 233 66.85 -17.71 -4.47
C VAL A 233 67.21 -19.06 -3.85
N GLY A 234 67.29 -20.12 -4.69
CA GLY A 234 67.92 -21.40 -4.34
C GLY A 234 67.07 -22.42 -3.56
N GLN A 235 65.77 -22.17 -3.33
CA GLN A 235 64.92 -23.05 -2.50
C GLN A 235 64.08 -24.10 -3.27
N GLY A 236 64.40 -24.40 -4.53
CA GLY A 236 63.53 -25.26 -5.35
C GLY A 236 62.19 -24.59 -5.72
N ALA A 237 62.14 -23.26 -5.63
CA ALA A 237 61.05 -22.43 -6.12
C ALA A 237 60.98 -22.57 -7.64
N VAL A 238 59.90 -23.17 -8.15
CA VAL A 238 59.63 -23.25 -9.58
C VAL A 238 58.85 -21.99 -9.98
N PRO A 239 59.34 -21.16 -10.90
CA PRO A 239 58.62 -19.97 -11.36
C PRO A 239 57.19 -20.32 -11.80
N GLY A 240 56.20 -19.55 -11.36
CA GLY A 240 54.78 -19.79 -11.65
C GLY A 240 54.11 -20.85 -10.76
N GLN A 241 54.85 -21.59 -9.94
CA GLN A 241 54.26 -22.60 -9.05
C GLN A 241 53.60 -21.97 -7.82
N VAL A 242 52.40 -22.44 -7.49
CA VAL A 242 51.61 -22.02 -6.32
C VAL A 242 52.18 -22.63 -5.04
N TRP A 243 52.62 -21.78 -4.11
CA TRP A 243 53.15 -22.21 -2.81
C TRP A 243 52.19 -21.93 -1.65
N ARG A 244 51.15 -21.12 -1.86
CA ARG A 244 50.09 -20.86 -0.88
C ARG A 244 48.76 -20.60 -1.56
N GLN A 245 47.68 -21.02 -0.90
CA GLN A 245 46.30 -20.67 -1.25
C GLN A 245 45.54 -20.25 0.01
N GLU A 246 44.55 -19.38 -0.16
CA GLU A 246 43.62 -18.96 0.89
C GLU A 246 42.24 -18.70 0.25
N PRO A 247 41.16 -19.35 0.72
CA PRO A 247 41.05 -20.30 1.85
C PRO A 247 41.81 -21.63 1.68
N GLU A 248 41.92 -22.41 2.75
CA GLU A 248 42.70 -23.66 2.73
C GLU A 248 42.06 -24.72 1.80
N PRO A 249 42.85 -25.67 1.26
CA PRO A 249 42.30 -26.79 0.51
C PRO A 249 41.20 -27.51 1.27
N GLU A 250 40.16 -27.94 0.55
CA GLU A 250 39.00 -28.67 1.07
C GLU A 250 38.14 -27.86 2.07
N GLU A 251 38.45 -26.59 2.30
CA GLU A 251 37.62 -25.71 3.12
C GLU A 251 36.28 -25.43 2.43
N ASN A 252 35.18 -25.56 3.17
CA ASN A 252 33.85 -25.33 2.63
C ASN A 252 33.50 -23.83 2.74
N VAL A 253 33.53 -23.12 1.61
CA VAL A 253 33.29 -21.66 1.57
C VAL A 253 32.16 -21.32 0.61
N ALA A 254 31.70 -20.06 0.62
CA ALA A 254 30.64 -19.64 -0.31
C ALA A 254 31.10 -19.78 -1.77
N ALA A 255 30.29 -20.41 -2.63
CA ALA A 255 30.55 -20.47 -4.06
C ALA A 255 30.61 -19.05 -4.64
N HIS A 256 31.44 -18.87 -5.67
CA HIS A 256 31.76 -17.57 -6.25
C HIS A 256 32.47 -16.59 -5.31
N SER A 257 32.97 -17.08 -4.16
CA SER A 257 33.91 -16.33 -3.34
C SER A 257 35.29 -16.25 -4.00
N GLN A 258 36.12 -15.38 -3.46
CA GLN A 258 37.47 -15.16 -3.95
C GLN A 258 38.43 -16.17 -3.31
N VAL A 259 39.22 -16.86 -4.14
CA VAL A 259 40.37 -17.67 -3.70
C VAL A 259 41.63 -16.94 -4.14
N ARG A 260 42.49 -16.61 -3.17
CA ARG A 260 43.80 -16.02 -3.44
C ARG A 260 44.84 -17.13 -3.52
N VAL A 261 45.65 -17.11 -4.56
CA VAL A 261 46.79 -18.02 -4.72
C VAL A 261 48.07 -17.19 -4.82
N TRP A 262 49.13 -17.64 -4.16
CA TRP A 262 50.44 -17.03 -4.24
C TRP A 262 51.37 -17.96 -5.02
N ALA A 263 51.97 -17.41 -6.06
CA ALA A 263 52.90 -18.12 -6.92
C ALA A 263 54.29 -17.48 -6.88
N TYR A 264 55.31 -18.28 -7.14
CA TYR A 264 56.66 -17.76 -7.28
C TYR A 264 56.75 -16.85 -8.53
N PRO A 265 57.33 -15.64 -8.42
CA PRO A 265 57.49 -14.73 -9.55
C PRO A 265 58.29 -15.37 -10.70
N PRO A 266 58.07 -14.95 -11.96
CA PRO A 266 58.96 -15.29 -13.06
C PRO A 266 60.37 -14.73 -12.82
N GLU A 267 61.41 -15.48 -13.25
CA GLU A 267 62.81 -15.00 -13.28
C GLU A 267 63.02 -13.81 -14.22
#